data_AF-A0A3C0W8Z0-F1
#
_entry.id   AF-A0A3C0W8Z0-F1
#
_cell.length_a   1.000
_cell.length_b   1.000
_cell.length_c   1.000
_cell.angle_alpha   90.00
_cell.angle_beta   90.00
_cell.angle_gamma   90.00
#
_symmetry.space_group_name_H-M   'P 1'
#
loop_
_entity.id
_entity.type
_entity.pdbx_description
1 polymer ?
#
loop_
_entity_poly.entity_id
_entity_poly.type
_entity_poly.pdbx_seq_one_letter_code
_entity_poly.pdbx_strand_id
1 'polypeptide(L)'
;MTTSEQTNAALHCPTCGGNIVFDPEAQQFRCASCGSIQKVIPGKETVEEYDFSEYRAREGRRMLENGETALRCDVCGAEFFLPAEGTATVCPMCGSPQIKPEEEHNGIPVEGVVPFAIDRYEAQKRFGQWIRKRWFAPASLKRTFAEGELVGMYVPFWTYDADAVTQYCGRGGRTHTRRGRDGKTETYTEWYPVSGVVRGYYDDIQVCASKTASGNLIQKVLPYNTIGDTHPYHPQYLAGYQAECYTVDGIEGFKIAETYIDRDQRSRAESDIRGHGYSQAQVTGMNTHYDRVRYKQVLVPLWKARYGYAGKTYHYMINGENGKVSAQYPKSVGKIILVILLVLALFLGGLALLEGGSSGYGGGHYDYSYSGGSSYDSGYNYDYSGSYDYDYGYDSGSSWDSWDSGGYDYSYDSSDYDYGGYDYGYDWGGDW
;
A
#
# COMPACT_ATOMS: atom_id res chain seq x y z
N MET A 1 -8.10 42.94 8.85
CA MET A 1 -7.11 41.88 8.63
C MET A 1 -7.69 40.93 7.62
N THR A 2 -6.94 40.54 6.60
CA THR A 2 -7.35 39.50 5.64
C THR A 2 -7.32 38.13 6.32
N THR A 3 -8.03 37.13 5.80
CA THR A 3 -8.07 35.76 6.34
C THR A 3 -6.67 35.12 6.34
N SER A 4 -5.82 35.50 5.39
CA SER A 4 -4.39 35.18 5.35
C SER A 4 -3.59 35.69 6.56
N GLU A 5 -3.82 36.93 6.98
CA GLU A 5 -3.15 37.54 8.15
C GLU A 5 -3.55 36.83 9.45
N GLN A 6 -4.79 36.32 9.54
CA GLN A 6 -5.25 35.55 10.71
C GLN A 6 -4.64 34.15 10.78
N THR A 7 -4.43 33.51 9.62
CA THR A 7 -3.86 32.15 9.52
C THR A 7 -2.38 32.15 9.90
N ASN A 8 -1.59 33.10 9.40
CA ASN A 8 -0.17 33.22 9.77
C ASN A 8 0.02 33.82 11.17
N ALA A 9 -0.86 34.71 11.64
CA ALA A 9 -0.82 35.21 13.02
C ALA A 9 -0.89 34.07 14.05
N ALA A 10 -1.63 33.00 13.74
CA ALA A 10 -1.71 31.82 14.59
C ALA A 10 -0.37 31.08 14.75
N LEU A 11 0.58 31.26 13.82
CA LEU A 11 1.91 30.64 13.85
C LEU A 11 2.96 31.47 14.60
N HIS A 12 2.59 32.67 15.07
CA HIS A 12 3.47 33.58 15.78
C HIS A 12 3.11 33.67 17.26
N CYS A 13 4.15 33.68 18.09
CA CYS A 13 3.98 33.80 19.53
C CYS A 13 3.46 35.20 19.90
N PRO A 14 2.32 35.32 20.59
CA PRO A 14 1.79 36.62 21.01
C PRO A 14 2.68 37.31 22.06
N THR A 15 3.58 36.57 22.72
CA THR A 15 4.47 37.11 23.74
C THR A 15 5.75 37.72 23.16
N CYS A 16 6.36 37.09 22.16
CA CYS A 16 7.68 37.51 21.66
C CYS A 16 7.81 37.55 20.12
N GLY A 17 6.75 37.23 19.37
CA GLY A 17 6.77 37.16 17.90
C GLY A 17 7.52 35.98 17.30
N GLY A 18 8.12 35.11 18.12
CA GLY A 18 8.85 33.91 17.66
C GLY A 18 7.93 32.83 17.09
N ASN A 19 8.48 31.90 16.33
CA ASN A 19 7.70 30.83 15.69
C ASN A 19 7.11 29.88 16.74
N ILE A 20 5.83 29.55 16.57
CA ILE A 20 5.18 28.45 17.28
C ILE A 20 5.54 27.15 16.56
N VAL A 21 5.80 26.10 17.34
CA VAL A 21 6.00 24.73 16.87
C VAL A 21 5.10 23.81 17.69
N PHE A 22 4.66 22.72 17.08
CA PHE A 22 3.99 21.66 17.81
C PHE A 22 5.02 20.77 18.51
N ASP A 23 4.78 20.45 19.78
CA ASP A 23 5.57 19.53 20.60
C ASP A 23 4.86 18.17 20.62
N PRO A 24 5.35 17.16 19.87
CA PRO A 24 4.71 15.84 19.80
C PRO A 24 4.67 15.09 21.14
N GLU A 25 5.63 15.33 22.03
CA GLU A 25 5.68 14.65 23.33
C GLU A 25 4.70 15.27 24.31
N ALA A 26 4.62 16.61 24.35
CA ALA A 26 3.72 17.33 25.24
C ALA A 26 2.30 17.47 24.69
N GLN A 27 2.07 17.18 23.39
CA GLN A 27 0.82 17.45 22.67
C GLN A 27 0.36 18.90 22.80
N GLN A 28 1.30 19.84 22.70
CA GLN A 28 1.09 21.26 22.95
C GLN A 28 1.85 22.14 21.96
N PHE A 29 1.36 23.35 21.76
CA PHE A 29 2.04 24.35 20.93
C PHE A 29 2.97 25.19 21.79
N ARG A 30 4.24 25.26 21.41
CA ARG A 30 5.27 25.99 22.15
C ARG A 30 5.98 26.97 21.23
N CYS A 31 6.30 28.15 21.75
CA CYS A 31 7.20 29.06 21.05
C CYS A 31 8.64 28.53 21.08
N ALA A 32 9.26 28.36 19.92
CA ALA A 32 10.65 27.92 19.79
C ALA A 32 11.67 28.93 20.36
N SER A 33 11.27 30.21 20.50
CA SER A 33 12.16 31.28 20.97
C SER A 33 12.07 31.51 22.49
N CYS A 34 10.87 31.69 23.05
CA CYS A 34 10.69 32.02 24.47
C CYS A 34 10.10 30.88 25.31
N GLY A 35 9.69 29.77 24.70
CA GLY A 35 9.16 28.61 25.41
C GLY A 35 7.71 28.74 25.91
N SER A 36 7.03 29.85 25.65
CA SER A 36 5.61 30.04 26.03
C SER A 36 4.72 28.96 25.42
N ILE A 37 3.80 28.41 26.20
CA ILE A 37 2.80 27.44 25.74
C ILE A 37 1.57 28.18 25.23
N GLN A 38 1.05 27.77 24.08
CA GLN A 38 -0.18 28.28 23.48
C GLN A 38 -1.25 27.19 23.50
N LYS A 39 -2.48 27.57 23.85
CA LYS A 39 -3.64 26.68 23.71
C LYS A 39 -4.22 26.89 22.32
N VAL A 40 -4.43 25.82 21.57
CA VAL A 40 -5.29 25.87 20.37
C VAL A 40 -6.72 26.07 20.83
N ILE A 41 -7.37 27.09 20.29
CA ILE A 41 -8.82 27.16 20.24
C ILE A 41 -9.19 26.71 18.83
N PRO A 42 -9.68 25.47 18.65
CA PRO A 42 -9.98 24.97 17.32
C PRO A 42 -11.08 25.83 16.69
N GLY A 43 -11.03 25.99 15.36
CA GLY A 43 -12.02 26.78 14.62
C GLY A 43 -13.41 26.15 14.60
N LYS A 44 -13.47 24.82 14.79
CA LYS A 44 -14.68 24.02 15.00
C LYS A 44 -14.60 23.28 16.33
N GLU A 45 -15.76 23.02 16.95
CA GLU A 45 -15.84 22.24 18.20
C GLU A 45 -15.67 20.73 17.94
N THR A 46 -16.09 20.23 16.78
CA THR A 46 -16.10 18.80 16.43
C THR A 46 -15.68 18.57 14.98
N VAL A 47 -15.15 17.37 14.71
CA VAL A 47 -14.89 16.85 13.36
C VAL A 47 -16.21 16.31 12.81
N GLU A 48 -16.63 16.76 11.63
CA GLU A 48 -17.88 16.36 11.00
C GLU A 48 -17.71 15.37 9.83
N GLU A 49 -18.56 14.36 9.76
CA GLU A 49 -18.68 13.48 8.60
C GLU A 49 -19.87 13.88 7.74
N TYR A 50 -19.66 13.85 6.43
CA TYR A 50 -20.62 14.36 5.47
C TYR A 50 -21.15 13.27 4.58
N ASP A 51 -22.40 13.42 4.13
CA ASP A 51 -23.02 12.48 3.22
C ASP A 51 -22.31 12.49 1.86
N PHE A 52 -21.91 11.32 1.38
CA PHE A 52 -21.15 11.19 0.14
C PHE A 52 -21.96 11.60 -1.10
N SER A 53 -23.29 11.51 -1.06
CA SER A 53 -24.15 11.98 -2.15
C SER A 53 -24.04 13.49 -2.39
N GLU A 54 -23.64 14.26 -1.37
CA GLU A 54 -23.45 15.70 -1.47
C GLU A 54 -22.04 16.10 -1.93
N TYR A 55 -21.12 15.13 -2.08
CA TYR A 55 -19.69 15.39 -2.35
C TYR A 55 -19.47 16.36 -3.50
N ARG A 56 -20.03 16.09 -4.68
CA ARG A 56 -19.83 16.92 -5.89
C ARG A 56 -20.37 18.33 -5.73
N ALA A 57 -21.49 18.48 -5.03
CA ALA A 57 -22.07 19.79 -4.76
C ALA A 57 -21.19 20.61 -3.80
N ARG A 58 -20.61 19.96 -2.79
CA ARG A 58 -19.69 20.60 -1.83
C ARG A 58 -18.36 20.96 -2.47
N GLU A 59 -17.79 20.05 -3.24
CA GLU A 59 -16.55 20.24 -3.98
C GLU A 59 -16.67 21.39 -4.98
N GLY A 60 -17.70 21.38 -5.82
CA GLY A 60 -17.89 22.40 -6.86
C GLY A 60 -18.08 23.83 -6.33
N ARG A 61 -18.57 24.01 -5.09
CA ARG A 61 -18.69 25.33 -4.45
C ARG A 61 -17.34 25.97 -4.10
N ARG A 62 -16.26 25.19 -4.06
CA ARG A 62 -14.92 25.63 -3.63
C ARG A 62 -13.83 25.31 -4.65
N MET A 63 -14.19 24.96 -5.87
CA MET A 63 -13.22 24.86 -6.96
C MET A 63 -12.88 26.25 -7.47
N LEU A 64 -11.62 26.67 -7.29
CA LEU A 64 -11.08 27.94 -7.77
C LEU A 64 -10.22 27.68 -9.01
N GLU A 65 -10.24 28.60 -9.99
CA GLU A 65 -9.42 28.56 -11.20
C GLU A 65 -7.99 29.06 -10.92
N ASN A 66 -7.28 28.41 -9.99
CA ASN A 66 -6.03 28.96 -9.44
C ASN A 66 -4.85 28.02 -9.73
N GLY A 67 -3.76 28.57 -10.25
CA GLY A 67 -2.47 27.88 -10.44
C GLY A 67 -1.52 28.00 -9.23
N GLU A 68 -0.22 27.82 -9.46
CA GLU A 68 0.83 28.05 -8.46
C GLU A 68 0.64 29.41 -7.77
N THR A 69 0.76 29.43 -6.45
CA THR A 69 0.51 30.62 -5.64
C THR A 69 1.83 31.20 -5.17
N ALA A 70 2.11 32.46 -5.53
CA ALA A 70 3.25 33.18 -5.00
C ALA A 70 2.99 33.52 -3.53
N LEU A 71 3.82 32.98 -2.63
CA LEU A 71 3.80 33.31 -1.21
C LEU A 71 4.92 34.30 -0.90
N ARG A 72 4.59 35.30 -0.08
CA ARG A 72 5.57 36.23 0.50
C ARG A 72 5.72 35.91 1.98
N CYS A 73 6.95 35.64 2.41
CA CYS A 73 7.25 35.33 3.79
C CYS A 73 7.10 36.57 4.68
N ASP A 74 6.21 36.51 5.68
CA ASP A 74 5.99 37.59 6.65
C ASP A 74 7.20 37.85 7.57
N VAL A 75 8.13 36.89 7.67
CA VAL A 75 9.31 36.97 8.54
C VAL A 75 10.49 37.63 7.82
N CYS A 76 10.87 37.13 6.65
CA CYS A 76 12.08 37.59 5.93
C CYS A 76 11.78 38.34 4.63
N GLY A 77 10.50 38.46 4.24
CA GLY A 77 10.07 39.15 3.03
C GLY A 77 10.35 38.41 1.71
N ALA A 78 10.88 37.18 1.76
CA ALA A 78 11.19 36.40 0.56
C ALA A 78 9.91 35.96 -0.16
N GLU A 79 9.91 36.10 -1.49
CA GLU A 79 8.84 35.62 -2.36
C GLU A 79 9.26 34.28 -2.98
N PHE A 80 8.38 33.29 -2.91
CA PHE A 80 8.60 31.96 -3.49
C PHE A 80 7.26 31.35 -3.89
N PHE A 81 7.29 30.42 -4.84
CA PHE A 81 6.08 29.76 -5.31
C PHE A 81 5.78 28.52 -4.46
N LEU A 82 4.54 28.41 -4.01
CA LEU A 82 4.00 27.16 -3.52
C LEU A 82 3.30 26.46 -4.70
N PRO A 83 3.63 25.17 -4.95
CA PRO A 83 2.89 24.37 -5.93
C PRO A 83 1.40 24.39 -5.61
N ALA A 84 0.55 24.21 -6.64
CA ALA A 84 -0.90 24.22 -6.46
C ALA A 84 -1.38 23.16 -5.45
N GLU A 85 -0.62 22.06 -5.33
CA GLU A 85 -0.87 20.94 -4.43
C GLU A 85 -0.32 21.15 -3.01
N GLY A 86 0.34 22.28 -2.73
CA GLY A 86 0.84 22.61 -1.40
C GLY A 86 -0.15 23.44 -0.59
N THR A 87 -0.34 23.10 0.68
CA THR A 87 -1.15 23.88 1.64
C THR A 87 -0.28 24.60 2.66
N ALA A 88 0.81 23.96 3.09
CA ALA A 88 1.78 24.54 3.99
C ALA A 88 3.20 24.11 3.61
N THR A 89 4.14 25.02 3.81
CA THR A 89 5.56 24.78 3.58
C THR A 89 6.41 25.52 4.60
N VAL A 90 7.72 25.35 4.52
CA VAL A 90 8.69 26.18 5.21
C VAL A 90 9.34 27.14 4.22
N CYS A 91 9.50 28.40 4.62
CA CYS A 91 10.19 29.39 3.82
C CYS A 91 11.61 28.89 3.52
N PRO A 92 12.02 28.79 2.24
CA PRO A 92 13.35 28.28 1.87
C PRO A 92 14.50 29.20 2.34
N MET A 93 14.20 30.45 2.69
CA MET A 93 15.20 31.45 3.10
C MET A 93 15.44 31.49 4.61
N CYS A 94 14.39 31.38 5.43
CA CYS A 94 14.50 31.55 6.89
C CYS A 94 13.86 30.41 7.71
N GLY A 95 13.24 29.43 7.05
CA GLY A 95 12.63 28.27 7.71
C GLY A 95 11.34 28.56 8.48
N SER A 96 10.77 29.77 8.39
CA SER A 96 9.46 30.07 8.99
C SER A 96 8.36 29.23 8.33
N PRO A 97 7.34 28.75 9.07
CA PRO A 97 6.20 28.08 8.48
C PRO A 97 5.37 29.08 7.65
N GLN A 98 4.84 28.62 6.53
CA GLN A 98 4.11 29.42 5.55
C GLN A 98 2.89 28.62 5.13
N ILE A 99 1.69 29.15 5.38
CA ILE A 99 0.42 28.48 5.09
C ILE A 99 -0.31 29.28 4.03
N LYS A 100 -0.82 28.58 3.02
CA LYS A 100 -1.68 29.17 2.01
C LYS A 100 -3.03 29.53 2.64
N PRO A 101 -3.64 30.67 2.29
CA PRO A 101 -4.96 31.03 2.84
C PRO A 101 -6.01 29.97 2.50
N GLU A 102 -6.87 29.62 3.46
CA GLU A 102 -7.89 28.57 3.26
C GLU A 102 -8.85 28.89 2.11
N GLU A 103 -9.16 30.16 1.92
CA GLU A 103 -9.99 30.68 0.82
C GLU A 103 -9.36 30.50 -0.57
N GLU A 104 -8.08 30.17 -0.64
CA GLU A 104 -7.36 29.87 -1.86
C GLU A 104 -7.12 28.36 -2.04
N HIS A 105 -7.58 27.52 -1.11
CA HIS A 105 -7.53 26.06 -1.24
C HIS A 105 -8.65 25.58 -2.15
N ASN A 106 -8.27 24.78 -3.14
CA ASN A 106 -9.24 24.13 -4.01
C ASN A 106 -9.87 22.93 -3.32
N GLY A 107 -11.20 22.81 -3.48
CA GLY A 107 -11.92 21.61 -3.15
C GLY A 107 -12.45 21.53 -1.71
N ILE A 108 -12.59 20.31 -1.20
CA ILE A 108 -13.12 20.06 0.14
C ILE A 108 -12.11 20.52 1.22
N PRO A 109 -12.54 21.32 2.21
CA PRO A 109 -11.68 21.75 3.30
C PRO A 109 -11.27 20.58 4.20
N VAL A 110 -10.12 20.73 4.85
CA VAL A 110 -9.66 19.80 5.88
C VAL A 110 -10.60 19.88 7.07
N GLU A 111 -11.17 18.75 7.46
CA GLU A 111 -12.08 18.67 8.60
C GLU A 111 -11.32 18.37 9.89
N GLY A 112 -10.36 17.45 9.81
CA GLY A 112 -9.65 16.93 10.97
C GLY A 112 -8.16 16.74 10.74
N VAL A 113 -7.43 16.62 11.84
CA VAL A 113 -6.00 16.34 11.85
C VAL A 113 -5.66 15.35 12.95
N VAL A 114 -4.88 14.32 12.60
CA VAL A 114 -4.22 13.45 13.56
C VAL A 114 -2.87 14.08 13.92
N PRO A 115 -2.59 14.43 15.18
CA PRO A 115 -1.36 15.12 15.55
C PRO A 115 -0.14 14.21 15.46
N PHE A 116 1.05 14.79 15.20
CA PHE A 116 2.29 14.06 15.42
C PHE A 116 2.40 13.64 16.89
N ALA A 117 2.60 12.36 17.16
CA ALA A 117 2.93 11.87 18.50
C ALA A 117 4.42 11.48 18.63
N ILE A 118 5.12 11.37 17.51
CA ILE A 118 6.52 10.97 17.44
C ILE A 118 7.34 12.07 16.80
N ASP A 119 8.36 12.52 17.52
CA ASP A 119 9.32 13.51 17.04
C ASP A 119 10.30 12.92 16.01
N ARG A 120 11.13 13.80 15.43
CA ARG A 120 12.12 13.41 14.42
C ARG A 120 13.13 12.39 14.95
N TYR A 121 13.55 12.51 16.21
CA TYR A 121 14.59 11.67 16.80
C TYR A 121 14.09 10.24 17.00
N GLU A 122 12.91 10.08 17.60
CA GLU A 122 12.29 8.79 17.82
C GLU A 122 11.91 8.15 16.48
N ALA A 123 11.44 8.91 15.49
CA ALA A 123 11.22 8.41 14.13
C ALA A 123 12.50 7.82 13.51
N GLN A 124 13.63 8.53 13.56
CA GLN A 124 14.92 8.03 13.08
C GLN A 124 15.35 6.75 13.82
N LYS A 125 15.15 6.69 15.15
CA LYS A 125 15.43 5.51 15.97
C LYS A 125 14.57 4.31 15.57
N ARG A 126 13.28 4.50 15.30
CA ARG A 126 12.34 3.45 14.82
C ARG A 126 12.81 2.87 13.49
N PHE A 127 13.21 3.73 12.54
CA PHE A 127 13.80 3.26 11.28
C PHE A 127 15.07 2.44 11.50
N GLY A 128 15.95 2.92 12.40
CA GLY A 128 17.17 2.20 12.75
C GLY A 128 16.90 0.82 13.37
N GLN A 129 15.86 0.67 14.18
CA GLN A 129 15.45 -0.64 14.71
C GLN A 129 14.87 -1.54 13.61
N TRP A 130 14.06 -0.97 12.72
CA TRP A 130 13.44 -1.68 11.61
C TRP A 130 14.48 -2.29 10.65
N ILE A 131 15.47 -1.50 10.21
CA ILE A 131 16.47 -1.97 9.23
C ILE A 131 17.40 -3.05 9.81
N ARG A 132 17.72 -2.96 11.11
CA ARG A 132 18.52 -3.98 11.81
C ARG A 132 17.88 -5.36 11.75
N LYS A 133 16.54 -5.44 11.81
CA LYS A 133 15.77 -6.70 11.74
C LYS A 133 15.73 -7.31 10.33
N ARG A 134 16.14 -6.61 9.27
CA ARG A 134 16.08 -7.12 7.89
C ARG A 134 17.30 -7.97 7.57
N TRP A 135 17.15 -9.29 7.49
CA TRP A 135 18.27 -10.21 7.25
C TRP A 135 19.01 -9.90 5.93
N PHE A 136 18.25 -9.65 4.86
CA PHE A 136 18.80 -9.33 3.54
C PHE A 136 19.42 -7.93 3.43
N ALA A 137 19.28 -7.04 4.42
CA ALA A 137 19.94 -5.74 4.34
C ALA A 137 21.48 -5.88 4.46
N PRO A 138 22.26 -5.14 3.66
CA PRO A 138 23.72 -5.05 3.77
C PRO A 138 24.18 -4.67 5.17
N ALA A 139 25.27 -5.28 5.65
CA ALA A 139 25.81 -5.00 6.98
C ALA A 139 26.31 -3.55 7.10
N SER A 140 26.87 -3.00 6.03
CA SER A 140 27.30 -1.60 5.94
C SER A 140 26.14 -0.61 6.15
N LEU A 141 24.97 -0.88 5.56
CA LEU A 141 23.75 -0.09 5.76
C LEU A 141 23.21 -0.19 7.19
N LYS A 142 23.34 -1.36 7.85
CA LYS A 142 22.93 -1.50 9.25
C LYS A 142 23.86 -0.79 10.24
N ARG A 143 25.12 -0.54 9.84
CA ARG A 143 26.13 0.15 10.65
C ARG A 143 26.06 1.66 10.46
N THR A 144 25.86 2.08 9.22
CA THR A 144 25.72 3.48 8.81
C THR A 144 24.23 3.72 8.65
N PHE A 145 23.55 4.07 9.74
CA PHE A 145 22.17 4.55 9.61
C PHE A 145 22.22 5.71 8.63
N ALA A 146 21.48 5.58 7.53
CA ALA A 146 21.37 6.67 6.60
C ALA A 146 20.60 7.78 7.31
N GLU A 147 21.33 8.72 7.90
CA GLU A 147 20.81 10.01 8.33
C GLU A 147 20.45 10.79 7.06
N GLY A 148 19.31 10.43 6.48
CA GLY A 148 18.64 11.26 5.50
C GLY A 148 18.01 12.46 6.19
N GLU A 149 17.80 13.52 5.43
CA GLU A 149 16.94 14.62 5.84
C GLU A 149 15.51 14.07 5.99
N LEU A 150 15.13 13.80 7.25
CA LEU A 150 13.80 13.34 7.61
C LEU A 150 12.89 14.56 7.65
N VAL A 151 11.94 14.60 6.72
CA VAL A 151 10.98 15.69 6.59
C VAL A 151 9.67 15.23 7.20
N GLY A 152 9.14 16.04 8.12
CA GLY A 152 7.81 15.84 8.68
C GLY A 152 6.78 16.57 7.82
N MET A 153 5.71 15.88 7.46
CA MET A 153 4.64 16.43 6.65
C MET A 153 3.28 15.87 7.06
N TYR A 154 2.23 16.64 6.81
CA TYR A 154 0.86 16.16 6.82
C TYR A 154 0.44 15.73 5.42
N VAL A 155 -0.11 14.53 5.32
CA VAL A 155 -0.61 13.96 4.07
C VAL A 155 -2.14 13.92 4.14
N PRO A 156 -2.85 14.35 3.08
CA PRO A 156 -4.29 14.30 3.04
C PRO A 156 -4.77 12.87 2.84
N PHE A 157 -5.78 12.50 3.62
CA PHE A 157 -6.49 11.24 3.55
C PHE A 157 -7.99 11.51 3.49
N TRP A 158 -8.66 10.68 2.73
CA TRP A 158 -10.09 10.48 2.88
C TRP A 158 -10.31 9.38 3.91
N THR A 159 -11.28 9.57 4.78
CA THR A 159 -11.89 8.45 5.49
C THR A 159 -13.32 8.27 5.00
N TYR A 160 -13.74 7.02 4.87
CA TYR A 160 -15.09 6.67 4.45
C TYR A 160 -15.73 5.72 5.43
N ASP A 161 -16.98 6.01 5.77
CA ASP A 161 -17.83 5.07 6.46
C ASP A 161 -18.78 4.48 5.43
N ALA A 162 -19.05 3.18 5.58
CA ALA A 162 -20.01 2.50 4.72
C ALA A 162 -20.57 1.28 5.43
N ASP A 163 -21.88 1.06 5.27
CA ASP A 163 -22.42 -0.28 5.41
C ASP A 163 -22.37 -0.97 4.05
N ALA A 164 -21.89 -2.21 4.03
CA ALA A 164 -21.95 -3.03 2.83
C ALA A 164 -22.84 -4.24 3.05
N VAL A 165 -23.75 -4.47 2.11
CA VAL A 165 -24.54 -5.70 2.00
C VAL A 165 -24.15 -6.38 0.69
N THR A 166 -23.52 -7.54 0.78
CA THR A 166 -23.04 -8.27 -0.39
C THR A 166 -23.79 -9.57 -0.57
N GLN A 167 -24.47 -9.70 -1.70
CA GLN A 167 -25.00 -10.97 -2.18
C GLN A 167 -23.89 -11.69 -2.94
N TYR A 168 -23.65 -12.96 -2.61
CA TYR A 168 -22.59 -13.74 -3.26
C TYR A 168 -23.12 -15.05 -3.84
N CYS A 169 -22.45 -15.53 -4.88
CA CYS A 169 -22.55 -16.90 -5.39
C CYS A 169 -21.16 -17.53 -5.48
N GLY A 170 -21.08 -18.83 -5.26
CA GLY A 170 -19.83 -19.56 -5.22
C GLY A 170 -20.02 -21.05 -5.14
N ARG A 171 -18.96 -21.74 -4.72
CA ARG A 171 -18.92 -23.19 -4.56
C ARG A 171 -18.27 -23.55 -3.23
N GLY A 172 -18.91 -24.47 -2.51
CA GLY A 172 -18.36 -25.13 -1.33
C GLY A 172 -17.80 -26.50 -1.72
N GLY A 173 -16.54 -26.75 -1.38
CA GLY A 173 -15.87 -28.02 -1.66
C GLY A 173 -15.86 -28.93 -0.43
N ARG A 174 -16.27 -30.19 -0.59
CA ARG A 174 -16.04 -31.26 0.39
C ARG A 174 -14.90 -32.14 -0.07
N THR A 175 -13.83 -32.19 0.72
CA THR A 175 -12.66 -33.00 0.42
C THR A 175 -12.86 -34.42 0.91
N HIS A 176 -12.74 -35.38 -0.01
CA HIS A 176 -12.86 -36.80 0.25
C HIS A 176 -11.57 -37.53 -0.16
N THR A 177 -11.29 -38.63 0.52
CA THR A 177 -10.22 -39.55 0.15
C THR A 177 -10.82 -40.87 -0.30
N ARG A 178 -10.32 -41.44 -1.40
CA ARG A 178 -10.67 -42.78 -1.87
C ARG A 178 -9.42 -43.59 -2.16
N ARG A 179 -9.48 -44.90 -1.93
CA ARG A 179 -8.37 -45.79 -2.29
C ARG A 179 -8.53 -46.24 -3.74
N GLY A 180 -7.56 -45.89 -4.57
CA GLY A 180 -7.47 -46.30 -5.97
C GLY A 180 -7.23 -47.79 -6.12
N ARG A 181 -7.48 -48.31 -7.32
CA ARG A 181 -7.34 -49.73 -7.66
C ARG A 181 -5.88 -50.21 -7.61
N ASP A 182 -4.93 -49.26 -7.67
CA ASP A 182 -3.49 -49.42 -7.51
C ASP A 182 -3.02 -49.35 -6.05
N GLY A 183 -3.96 -49.22 -5.10
CA GLY A 183 -3.69 -49.13 -3.67
C GLY A 183 -3.33 -47.73 -3.16
N LYS A 184 -3.20 -46.73 -4.04
CA LYS A 184 -2.88 -45.34 -3.67
C LYS A 184 -4.09 -44.60 -3.14
N THR A 185 -3.87 -43.64 -2.23
CA THR A 185 -4.95 -42.78 -1.73
C THR A 185 -5.08 -41.56 -2.64
N GLU A 186 -6.22 -41.43 -3.31
CA GLU A 186 -6.58 -40.27 -4.12
C GLU A 186 -7.41 -39.31 -3.27
N THR A 187 -7.05 -38.03 -3.28
CA THR A 187 -7.85 -36.96 -2.67
C THR A 187 -8.59 -36.22 -3.78
N TYR A 188 -9.91 -36.09 -3.66
CA TYR A 188 -10.73 -35.31 -4.58
C TYR A 188 -11.65 -34.37 -3.82
N THR A 189 -12.08 -33.29 -4.47
CA THR A 189 -13.00 -32.31 -3.90
C THR A 189 -14.30 -32.31 -4.70
N GLU A 190 -15.41 -32.59 -4.04
CA GLU A 190 -16.75 -32.48 -4.62
C GLU A 190 -17.29 -31.08 -4.34
N TRP A 191 -17.69 -30.38 -5.40
CA TRP A 191 -18.05 -28.97 -5.35
C TRP A 191 -19.56 -28.80 -5.48
N TYR A 192 -20.15 -28.08 -4.54
CA TYR A 192 -21.58 -27.79 -4.48
C TYR A 192 -21.82 -26.29 -4.68
N PRO A 193 -22.85 -25.87 -5.42
CA PRO A 193 -23.18 -24.45 -5.55
C PRO A 193 -23.66 -23.92 -4.19
N VAL A 194 -23.20 -22.72 -3.83
CA VAL A 194 -23.58 -22.02 -2.61
C VAL A 194 -23.85 -20.56 -2.96
N SER A 195 -24.85 -19.97 -2.31
CA SER A 195 -25.13 -18.55 -2.37
C SER A 195 -25.51 -18.06 -0.98
N GLY A 196 -25.24 -16.80 -0.70
CA GLY A 196 -25.55 -16.22 0.59
C GLY A 196 -25.49 -14.70 0.56
N VAL A 197 -25.68 -14.11 1.74
CA VAL A 197 -25.58 -12.67 1.95
C VAL A 197 -24.66 -12.45 3.14
N VAL A 198 -23.65 -11.63 2.95
CA VAL A 198 -22.76 -11.17 4.01
C VAL A 198 -22.91 -9.66 4.19
N ARG A 199 -22.59 -9.18 5.39
CA ARG A 199 -22.67 -7.77 5.76
C ARG A 199 -21.34 -7.32 6.37
N GLY A 200 -20.99 -6.07 6.13
CA GLY A 200 -19.85 -5.41 6.76
C GLY A 200 -20.22 -3.98 7.15
N TYR A 201 -19.62 -3.54 8.24
CA TYR A 201 -19.72 -2.18 8.75
C TYR A 201 -18.31 -1.62 8.77
N TYR A 202 -18.10 -0.51 8.08
CA TYR A 202 -16.80 0.11 7.94
C TYR A 202 -16.88 1.53 8.51
N ASP A 203 -15.96 1.81 9.42
CA ASP A 203 -15.79 3.09 10.09
C ASP A 203 -14.36 3.55 9.80
N ASP A 204 -14.22 4.69 9.14
CA ASP A 204 -12.96 5.27 8.71
C ASP A 204 -12.06 4.37 7.85
N ILE A 205 -12.53 3.97 6.67
CA ILE A 205 -11.64 3.40 5.64
C ILE A 205 -10.67 4.48 5.16
N GLN A 206 -9.38 4.36 5.51
CA GLN A 206 -8.38 5.37 5.19
C GLN A 206 -7.82 5.18 3.77
N VAL A 207 -8.03 6.19 2.92
CA VAL A 207 -7.52 6.25 1.55
C VAL A 207 -6.62 7.48 1.40
N CYS A 208 -5.36 7.25 1.00
CA CYS A 208 -4.40 8.33 0.75
C CYS A 208 -4.91 9.22 -0.41
N ALA A 209 -5.10 10.50 -0.14
CA ALA A 209 -5.66 11.45 -1.10
C ALA A 209 -4.58 12.22 -1.89
N SER A 210 -3.30 11.85 -1.73
CA SER A 210 -2.16 12.47 -2.42
C SER A 210 -1.49 11.47 -3.37
N LYS A 211 -1.31 11.86 -4.64
CA LYS A 211 -0.61 11.08 -5.67
C LYS A 211 0.90 11.05 -5.43
N THR A 212 1.48 12.11 -4.88
CA THR A 212 2.92 12.22 -4.57
C THR A 212 3.32 11.41 -3.33
N ALA A 213 2.39 11.19 -2.41
CA ALA A 213 2.54 10.28 -1.27
C ALA A 213 2.01 8.86 -1.57
N SER A 214 1.17 8.70 -2.60
CA SER A 214 0.56 7.41 -2.96
C SER A 214 1.59 6.36 -3.35
N GLY A 215 1.29 5.11 -3.01
CA GLY A 215 2.07 3.93 -3.40
C GLY A 215 2.23 2.91 -2.29
N ASN A 216 3.02 1.87 -2.57
CA ASN A 216 3.19 0.72 -1.67
C ASN A 216 3.78 1.08 -0.29
N LEU A 217 4.47 2.21 -0.15
CA LEU A 217 5.05 2.60 1.13
C LEU A 217 4.03 3.20 2.08
N ILE A 218 3.16 4.11 1.61
CA ILE A 218 2.16 4.78 2.44
C ILE A 218 1.13 3.78 2.99
N GLN A 219 0.71 2.82 2.16
CA GLN A 219 -0.23 1.76 2.57
C GLN A 219 0.33 0.88 3.70
N LYS A 220 1.66 0.75 3.79
CA LYS A 220 2.32 -0.05 4.82
C LYS A 220 2.60 0.70 6.12
N VAL A 221 2.32 2.01 6.17
CA VAL A 221 2.39 2.79 7.43
C VAL A 221 1.02 2.96 8.10
N LEU A 222 -0.07 2.55 7.44
CA LEU A 222 -1.43 2.49 8.00
C LEU A 222 -1.60 1.38 9.06
N PRO A 223 -2.61 1.45 9.93
CA PRO A 223 -3.60 2.53 10.06
C PRO A 223 -3.09 3.71 10.90
N TYR A 224 -3.76 4.85 10.79
CA TYR A 224 -3.80 5.92 11.78
C TYR A 224 -5.04 5.76 12.67
N ASN A 225 -5.07 6.34 13.87
CA ASN A 225 -6.24 6.35 14.75
C ASN A 225 -7.21 7.49 14.38
N THR A 226 -7.77 7.46 13.18
CA THR A 226 -8.67 8.52 12.71
C THR A 226 -10.00 8.57 13.46
N ILE A 227 -10.41 7.46 14.09
CA ILE A 227 -11.64 7.40 14.89
C ILE A 227 -11.43 8.05 16.26
N GLY A 228 -10.30 7.77 16.92
CA GLY A 228 -10.08 8.14 18.31
C GLY A 228 -9.15 9.33 18.55
N ASP A 229 -8.35 9.75 17.57
CA ASP A 229 -7.33 10.80 17.72
C ASP A 229 -7.34 11.83 16.57
N THR A 230 -8.50 12.01 15.93
CA THR A 230 -8.69 13.14 15.00
C THR A 230 -9.22 14.35 15.76
N HIS A 231 -8.46 15.45 15.71
CA HIS A 231 -8.84 16.74 16.29
C HIS A 231 -9.41 17.65 15.20
N PRO A 232 -10.35 18.57 15.52
CA PRO A 232 -10.81 19.56 14.57
C PRO A 232 -9.62 20.34 14.00
N TYR A 233 -9.60 20.50 12.67
CA TYR A 233 -8.48 21.13 12.00
C TYR A 233 -8.26 22.58 12.47
N HIS A 234 -7.00 22.93 12.68
CA HIS A 234 -6.55 24.29 12.89
C HIS A 234 -5.18 24.49 12.24
N PRO A 235 -4.91 25.63 11.56
CA PRO A 235 -3.65 25.86 10.86
C PRO A 235 -2.38 25.71 11.73
N GLN A 236 -2.48 25.95 13.05
CA GLN A 236 -1.36 25.75 13.98
C GLN A 236 -0.78 24.34 13.93
N TYR A 237 -1.57 23.31 13.64
CA TYR A 237 -1.04 21.94 13.53
C TYR A 237 0.04 21.81 12.44
N LEU A 238 -0.01 22.65 11.41
CA LEU A 238 0.96 22.67 10.31
C LEU A 238 2.24 23.44 10.68
N ALA A 239 2.31 24.05 11.87
CA ALA A 239 3.47 24.81 12.31
C ALA A 239 4.73 23.93 12.41
N GLY A 240 5.67 24.15 11.49
CA GLY A 240 6.93 23.38 11.42
C GLY A 240 6.85 22.13 10.55
N TYR A 241 5.73 21.90 9.87
CA TYR A 241 5.51 20.75 8.98
C TYR A 241 5.08 21.20 7.59
N GLN A 242 5.43 20.42 6.57
CA GLN A 242 4.85 20.59 5.23
C GLN A 242 3.44 20.00 5.21
N ALA A 243 2.58 20.46 4.32
CA ALA A 243 1.26 19.85 4.11
C ALA A 243 0.87 19.89 2.63
N GLU A 244 0.32 18.79 2.15
CA GLU A 244 -0.22 18.66 0.80
C GLU A 244 -1.74 18.83 0.78
N CYS A 245 -2.26 19.41 -0.29
CA CYS A 245 -3.66 19.33 -0.70
C CYS A 245 -3.94 17.96 -1.32
N TYR A 246 -5.20 17.55 -1.32
CA TYR A 246 -5.57 16.32 -2.02
C TYR A 246 -5.45 16.48 -3.54
N THR A 247 -5.00 15.43 -4.21
CA THR A 247 -4.91 15.31 -5.67
C THR A 247 -5.71 14.13 -6.22
N VAL A 248 -6.23 13.29 -5.32
CA VAL A 248 -7.20 12.21 -5.58
C VAL A 248 -8.52 12.71 -5.01
N ASP A 249 -9.50 12.94 -5.87
CA ASP A 249 -10.82 13.43 -5.42
C ASP A 249 -11.55 12.36 -4.61
N GLY A 250 -12.57 12.74 -3.85
CA GLY A 250 -13.32 11.81 -2.99
C GLY A 250 -14.08 10.73 -3.76
N ILE A 251 -14.40 10.94 -5.05
CA ILE A 251 -15.01 9.88 -5.87
C ILE A 251 -13.98 8.84 -6.29
N GLU A 252 -12.82 9.29 -6.75
CA GLU A 252 -11.67 8.43 -7.05
C GLU A 252 -11.23 7.68 -5.78
N GLY A 253 -11.18 8.39 -4.64
CA GLY A 253 -10.86 7.84 -3.33
C GLY A 253 -11.86 6.77 -2.89
N PHE A 254 -13.16 7.00 -3.05
CA PHE A 254 -14.17 6.00 -2.70
C PHE A 254 -14.07 4.74 -3.56
N LYS A 255 -13.77 4.85 -4.86
CA LYS A 255 -13.50 3.66 -5.71
C LYS A 255 -12.36 2.81 -5.18
N ILE A 256 -11.32 3.44 -4.62
CA ILE A 256 -10.23 2.70 -3.95
C ILE A 256 -10.76 2.04 -2.68
N ALA A 257 -11.57 2.73 -1.87
CA ALA A 257 -12.21 2.15 -0.68
C ALA A 257 -13.09 0.94 -1.03
N GLU A 258 -13.84 0.99 -2.13
CA GLU A 258 -14.66 -0.13 -2.64
C GLU A 258 -13.79 -1.39 -2.88
N THR A 259 -12.54 -1.25 -3.34
CA THR A 259 -11.64 -2.41 -3.51
C THR A 259 -11.24 -3.05 -2.17
N TYR A 260 -11.14 -2.24 -1.11
CA TYR A 260 -10.82 -2.74 0.23
C TYR A 260 -12.02 -3.46 0.82
N ILE A 261 -13.22 -2.90 0.63
CA ILE A 261 -14.49 -3.51 1.03
C ILE A 261 -14.74 -4.80 0.26
N ASP A 262 -14.57 -4.84 -1.07
CA ASP A 262 -14.78 -6.05 -1.87
C ASP A 262 -13.93 -7.21 -1.39
N ARG A 263 -12.65 -6.96 -1.07
CA ARG A 263 -11.77 -8.01 -0.57
C ARG A 263 -12.19 -8.53 0.80
N ASP A 264 -12.59 -7.64 1.71
CA ASP A 264 -13.09 -8.03 3.03
C ASP A 264 -14.42 -8.82 2.90
N GLN A 265 -15.36 -8.34 2.09
CA GLN A 265 -16.62 -9.02 1.81
C GLN A 265 -16.40 -10.38 1.14
N ARG A 266 -15.39 -10.52 0.28
CA ARG A 266 -15.01 -11.82 -0.30
C ARG A 266 -14.51 -12.78 0.77
N SER A 267 -13.65 -12.31 1.67
CA SER A 267 -13.16 -13.11 2.81
C SER A 267 -14.31 -13.54 3.73
N ARG A 268 -15.27 -12.64 3.99
CA ARG A 268 -16.50 -12.94 4.74
C ARG A 268 -17.36 -13.98 4.03
N ALA A 269 -17.59 -13.83 2.73
CA ALA A 269 -18.36 -14.79 1.92
C ALA A 269 -17.69 -16.17 1.89
N GLU A 270 -16.37 -16.25 1.73
CA GLU A 270 -15.65 -17.52 1.81
C GLU A 270 -15.74 -18.15 3.20
N SER A 271 -15.72 -17.34 4.26
CA SER A 271 -15.87 -17.80 5.64
C SER A 271 -17.29 -18.28 5.93
N ASP A 272 -18.31 -17.62 5.38
CA ASP A 272 -19.71 -18.06 5.42
C ASP A 272 -19.89 -19.42 4.72
N ILE A 273 -19.31 -19.59 3.52
CA ILE A 273 -19.28 -20.89 2.82
C ILE A 273 -18.62 -21.95 3.72
N ARG A 274 -17.45 -21.68 4.30
CA ARG A 274 -16.79 -22.64 5.21
C ARG A 274 -17.65 -22.94 6.45
N GLY A 275 -18.38 -21.95 6.96
CA GLY A 275 -19.33 -22.08 8.07
C GLY A 275 -20.46 -23.07 7.80
N HIS A 276 -20.84 -23.29 6.54
CA HIS A 276 -21.78 -24.33 6.12
C HIS A 276 -21.17 -25.75 6.08
N GLY A 277 -19.96 -25.95 6.60
CA GLY A 277 -19.31 -27.25 6.72
C GLY A 277 -18.53 -27.70 5.49
N TYR A 278 -18.13 -26.77 4.63
CA TYR A 278 -17.25 -27.04 3.48
C TYR A 278 -15.77 -26.88 3.85
N SER A 279 -14.92 -27.78 3.36
CA SER A 279 -13.47 -27.72 3.59
C SER A 279 -12.76 -26.73 2.66
N GLN A 280 -13.36 -26.40 1.52
CA GLN A 280 -12.88 -25.39 0.58
C GLN A 280 -14.02 -24.43 0.21
N ALA A 281 -13.66 -23.19 -0.10
CA ALA A 281 -14.60 -22.17 -0.54
C ALA A 281 -14.06 -21.48 -1.78
N GLN A 282 -14.94 -21.21 -2.74
CA GLN A 282 -14.62 -20.42 -3.92
C GLN A 282 -15.79 -19.47 -4.19
N VAL A 283 -15.59 -18.18 -4.02
CA VAL A 283 -16.56 -17.15 -4.40
C VAL A 283 -16.39 -16.83 -5.88
N THR A 284 -17.44 -17.03 -6.68
CA THR A 284 -17.41 -16.84 -8.14
C THR A 284 -18.10 -15.57 -8.60
N GLY A 285 -18.92 -14.95 -7.75
CA GLY A 285 -19.58 -13.68 -8.04
C GLY A 285 -20.04 -13.00 -6.77
N MET A 286 -19.99 -11.66 -6.77
CA MET A 286 -20.41 -10.79 -5.68
C MET A 286 -21.14 -9.59 -6.27
N ASN A 287 -22.18 -9.14 -5.58
CA ASN A 287 -22.86 -7.88 -5.84
C ASN A 287 -23.04 -7.15 -4.51
N THR A 288 -22.32 -6.04 -4.36
CA THR A 288 -22.27 -5.26 -3.12
C THR A 288 -23.09 -3.99 -3.26
N HIS A 289 -24.00 -3.78 -2.32
CA HIS A 289 -24.71 -2.52 -2.15
C HIS A 289 -24.14 -1.76 -0.95
N TYR A 290 -23.97 -0.45 -1.10
CA TYR A 290 -23.47 0.43 -0.06
C TYR A 290 -24.58 1.33 0.46
N ASP A 291 -24.73 1.37 1.78
CA ASP A 291 -25.66 2.24 2.49
C ASP A 291 -24.89 3.18 3.44
N ARG A 292 -25.49 4.33 3.74
CA ARG A 292 -24.96 5.32 4.71
C ARG A 292 -23.51 5.76 4.45
N VAL A 293 -23.15 5.91 3.18
CA VAL A 293 -21.78 6.32 2.81
C VAL A 293 -21.50 7.74 3.28
N ARG A 294 -20.53 7.89 4.17
CA ARG A 294 -20.07 9.18 4.68
C ARG A 294 -18.59 9.35 4.42
N TYR A 295 -18.14 10.61 4.41
CA TYR A 295 -16.73 10.94 4.21
C TYR A 295 -16.30 12.13 5.06
N LYS A 296 -15.01 12.14 5.41
CA LYS A 296 -14.30 13.33 5.89
C LYS A 296 -12.90 13.40 5.30
N GLN A 297 -12.40 14.62 5.13
CA GLN A 297 -11.01 14.87 4.76
C GLN A 297 -10.21 15.08 6.04
N VAL A 298 -9.14 14.30 6.22
CA VAL A 298 -8.24 14.44 7.36
C VAL A 298 -6.78 14.57 6.91
N LEU A 299 -6.00 15.26 7.71
CA LEU A 299 -4.54 15.31 7.59
C LEU A 299 -3.91 14.33 8.59
N VAL A 300 -3.01 13.46 8.12
CA VAL A 300 -2.29 12.50 8.97
C VAL A 300 -0.78 12.78 8.97
N PRO A 301 -0.09 12.54 10.09
CA PRO A 301 1.30 12.92 10.27
C PRO A 301 2.23 11.86 9.68
N LEU A 302 3.16 12.27 8.81
CA LEU A 302 4.09 11.38 8.13
C LEU A 302 5.51 11.92 8.20
N TRP A 303 6.46 11.06 8.58
CA TRP A 303 7.87 11.30 8.35
C TRP A 303 8.31 10.63 7.04
N LYS A 304 8.86 11.40 6.11
CA LYS A 304 9.34 10.94 4.81
C LYS A 304 10.82 11.27 4.63
N ALA A 305 11.57 10.34 4.07
CA ALA A 305 12.97 10.55 3.75
C ALA A 305 13.42 9.74 2.54
N ARG A 306 14.49 10.22 1.92
CA ARG A 306 15.24 9.53 0.87
C ARG A 306 16.68 9.34 1.31
N TYR A 307 17.30 8.25 0.88
CA TYR A 307 18.73 8.02 1.09
C TYR A 307 19.37 7.31 -0.10
N GLY A 308 20.64 7.62 -0.34
CA GLY A 308 21.45 6.97 -1.38
C GLY A 308 22.18 5.75 -0.83
N TYR A 309 22.21 4.66 -1.58
CA TYR A 309 23.08 3.52 -1.33
C TYR A 309 23.55 2.91 -2.65
N ALA A 310 24.88 2.82 -2.84
CA ALA A 310 25.51 2.27 -4.05
C ALA A 310 24.93 2.84 -5.36
N GLY A 311 24.80 4.17 -5.45
CA GLY A 311 24.28 4.87 -6.63
C GLY A 311 22.77 4.75 -6.86
N LYS A 312 22.01 4.11 -5.95
CA LYS A 312 20.55 4.02 -6.02
C LYS A 312 19.90 4.79 -4.88
N THR A 313 18.75 5.41 -5.16
CA THR A 313 17.94 6.12 -4.16
C THR A 313 16.87 5.21 -3.60
N TYR A 314 16.75 5.20 -2.28
CA TYR A 314 15.76 4.43 -1.54
C TYR A 314 14.90 5.38 -0.70
N HIS A 315 13.64 5.03 -0.53
CA HIS A 315 12.67 5.86 0.18
C HIS A 315 12.16 5.11 1.41
N TYR A 316 11.90 5.85 2.48
CA TYR A 316 11.19 5.34 3.64
C TYR A 316 10.21 6.35 4.19
N MET A 317 9.19 5.80 4.84
CA MET A 317 8.06 6.47 5.43
C MET A 317 7.83 5.91 6.82
N ILE A 318 7.45 6.77 7.75
CA ILE A 318 7.15 6.40 9.13
C ILE A 318 5.88 7.13 9.53
N ASN A 319 4.90 6.39 10.01
CA ASN A 319 3.70 6.93 10.63
C ASN A 319 4.10 7.84 11.81
N GLY A 320 3.73 9.12 11.76
CA GLY A 320 4.08 10.13 12.77
C GLY A 320 3.28 10.04 14.06
N GLU A 321 2.22 9.23 14.09
CA GLU A 321 1.41 8.94 15.27
C GLU A 321 1.95 7.70 15.99
N ASN A 322 2.06 6.55 15.30
CA ASN A 322 2.38 5.27 15.95
C ASN A 322 3.77 4.69 15.63
N GLY A 323 4.51 5.31 14.71
CA GLY A 323 5.90 4.96 14.42
C GLY A 323 6.06 3.72 13.53
N LYS A 324 4.98 3.24 12.90
CA LYS A 324 5.04 2.14 11.93
C LYS A 324 5.91 2.54 10.75
N VAL A 325 6.93 1.72 10.47
CA VAL A 325 7.95 1.99 9.44
C VAL A 325 7.68 1.17 8.17
N SER A 326 7.69 1.85 7.04
CA SER A 326 7.70 1.27 5.71
C SER A 326 8.89 1.81 4.91
N ALA A 327 9.73 0.92 4.39
CA ALA A 327 10.94 1.35 3.71
C ALA A 327 11.34 0.40 2.58
N GLN A 328 11.88 0.98 1.52
CA GLN A 328 12.69 0.27 0.54
C GLN A 328 14.10 0.10 1.10
N TYR A 329 14.76 -1.00 0.78
CA TYR A 329 16.17 -1.20 1.14
C TYR A 329 16.91 -2.07 0.12
N PRO A 330 18.22 -1.85 -0.08
CA PRO A 330 19.04 -2.72 -0.93
C PRO A 330 19.08 -4.12 -0.34
N LYS A 331 18.95 -5.14 -1.19
CA LYS A 331 19.15 -6.53 -0.78
C LYS A 331 20.61 -6.94 -1.03
N SER A 332 21.21 -7.64 -0.08
CA SER A 332 22.58 -8.15 -0.17
C SER A 332 22.64 -9.34 -1.12
N VAL A 333 23.26 -9.14 -2.28
CA VAL A 333 23.43 -10.17 -3.32
C VAL A 333 24.12 -11.41 -2.77
N GLY A 334 25.20 -11.24 -1.99
CA GLY A 334 25.92 -12.37 -1.37
C GLY A 334 25.04 -13.21 -0.44
N LYS A 335 24.14 -12.58 0.34
CA LYS A 335 23.19 -13.31 1.19
C LYS A 335 22.12 -14.04 0.37
N ILE A 336 21.67 -13.46 -0.74
CA ILE A 336 20.73 -14.12 -1.66
C ILE A 336 21.39 -15.35 -2.29
N ILE A 337 22.61 -15.21 -2.83
CA ILE A 337 23.36 -16.32 -3.42
C ILE A 337 23.56 -17.44 -2.38
N LEU A 338 23.93 -17.10 -1.14
CA LEU A 338 24.07 -18.09 -0.07
C LEU A 338 22.79 -18.89 0.17
N VAL A 339 21.62 -18.23 0.20
CA VAL A 339 20.32 -18.91 0.36
C VAL A 339 20.04 -19.81 -0.84
N ILE A 340 20.28 -19.34 -2.06
CA ILE A 340 20.09 -20.14 -3.28
C ILE A 340 20.96 -21.39 -3.24
N LEU A 341 22.25 -21.26 -2.89
CA LEU A 341 23.17 -22.38 -2.77
C LEU A 341 22.76 -23.37 -1.68
N LEU A 342 22.26 -22.88 -0.53
CA LEU A 342 21.75 -23.74 0.54
C LEU A 342 20.50 -24.52 0.11
N VAL A 343 19.55 -23.87 -0.57
CA VAL A 343 18.35 -24.53 -1.09
C VAL A 343 18.72 -25.58 -2.15
N LEU A 344 19.65 -25.27 -3.06
CA LEU A 344 20.14 -26.22 -4.05
C LEU A 344 20.87 -27.41 -3.39
N ALA A 345 21.70 -27.17 -2.38
CA ALA A 345 22.39 -28.22 -1.65
C ALA A 345 21.40 -29.15 -0.91
N LEU A 346 20.36 -28.59 -0.28
CA LEU A 346 19.30 -29.37 0.36
C LEU A 346 18.49 -30.18 -0.66
N PHE A 347 18.19 -29.60 -1.82
CA PHE A 347 17.47 -30.28 -2.89
C PHE A 347 18.28 -31.45 -3.46
N LEU A 348 19.55 -31.22 -3.82
CA LEU A 348 20.46 -32.26 -4.33
C LEU A 348 20.76 -33.34 -3.28
N GLY A 349 20.97 -32.95 -2.02
CA GLY A 349 21.14 -33.89 -0.90
C GLY A 349 19.89 -34.73 -0.66
N GLY A 350 18.70 -34.14 -0.79
CA GLY A 350 17.42 -34.85 -0.72
C GLY A 350 17.27 -35.87 -1.85
N LEU A 351 17.63 -35.52 -3.08
CA LEU A 351 17.61 -36.45 -4.22
C LEU A 351 18.60 -37.62 -4.02
N ALA A 352 19.83 -37.34 -3.58
CA ALA A 352 20.82 -38.38 -3.32
C ALA A 352 20.37 -39.37 -2.22
N LEU A 353 19.65 -38.90 -1.19
CA LEU A 353 19.08 -39.77 -0.16
C LEU A 353 17.92 -40.63 -0.69
N LEU A 354 17.14 -40.13 -1.65
CA LEU A 354 16.08 -40.90 -2.30
C LEU A 354 16.65 -41.98 -3.25
N GLU A 355 17.74 -41.69 -3.96
CA GLU A 355 18.41 -42.67 -4.82
C GLU A 355 19.18 -43.72 -3.99
N GLY A 356 19.83 -43.30 -2.89
CA GLY A 356 20.54 -44.19 -1.97
C GLY A 356 19.65 -45.16 -1.18
N GLY A 357 18.33 -45.00 -1.21
CA GLY A 357 17.36 -45.91 -0.60
C GLY A 357 16.92 -47.09 -1.48
N SER A 358 17.41 -47.19 -2.72
CA SER A 358 16.97 -48.19 -3.72
C SER A 358 17.95 -49.34 -3.96
N SER A 359 19.13 -49.36 -3.32
CA SER A 359 20.10 -50.44 -3.44
C SER A 359 19.94 -51.46 -2.30
N GLY A 360 18.85 -52.24 -2.34
CA GLY A 360 18.55 -53.19 -1.28
C GLY A 360 17.63 -54.35 -1.64
N TYR A 361 17.64 -54.88 -2.87
CA TYR A 361 17.16 -56.23 -3.15
C TYR A 361 18.07 -56.91 -4.18
N GLY A 362 18.82 -57.90 -3.71
CA GLY A 362 19.66 -58.77 -4.53
C GLY A 362 18.89 -59.95 -5.13
N GLY A 363 19.51 -60.58 -6.12
CA GLY A 363 19.08 -61.81 -6.78
C GLY A 363 18.62 -61.55 -8.22
N GLY A 364 19.16 -62.16 -9.26
CA GLY A 364 20.18 -63.19 -9.37
C GLY A 364 20.54 -63.33 -10.86
N HIS A 365 21.72 -63.89 -11.10
CA HIS A 365 22.23 -64.28 -12.42
C HIS A 365 21.20 -65.14 -13.17
N TYR A 366 20.93 -64.81 -14.44
CA TYR A 366 20.55 -65.80 -15.44
C TYR A 366 21.25 -65.47 -16.75
N ASP A 367 22.32 -66.24 -17.01
CA ASP A 367 22.88 -66.44 -18.33
C ASP A 367 21.85 -67.17 -19.21
N TYR A 368 21.62 -66.66 -20.42
CA TYR A 368 21.11 -67.46 -21.52
C TYR A 368 21.96 -67.23 -22.77
N SER A 369 22.69 -68.28 -23.12
CA SER A 369 23.47 -68.46 -24.34
C SER A 369 22.67 -69.18 -25.43
N TYR A 370 23.09 -68.94 -26.69
CA TYR A 370 22.94 -69.76 -27.90
C TYR A 370 21.68 -69.54 -28.78
N SER A 371 21.69 -69.49 -30.12
CA SER A 371 22.67 -69.21 -31.19
C SER A 371 21.95 -69.28 -32.56
N GLY A 372 22.57 -68.70 -33.61
CA GLY A 372 22.35 -69.02 -35.04
C GLY A 372 21.35 -68.12 -35.80
N GLY A 373 21.69 -67.49 -36.94
CA GLY A 373 22.93 -67.45 -37.71
C GLY A 373 22.74 -66.71 -39.06
N SER A 374 23.86 -66.21 -39.60
CA SER A 374 24.19 -65.98 -41.04
C SER A 374 23.31 -65.01 -41.85
N SER A 375 23.80 -64.11 -42.71
CA SER A 375 25.12 -63.64 -43.17
C SER A 375 24.85 -62.37 -44.01
N TYR A 376 25.80 -61.44 -44.11
CA TYR A 376 26.38 -60.90 -45.36
C TYR A 376 27.13 -59.60 -45.05
N ASP A 377 28.34 -59.60 -45.56
CA ASP A 377 29.43 -58.65 -45.45
C ASP A 377 29.26 -57.51 -46.46
N SER A 378 29.64 -56.28 -46.07
CA SER A 378 30.52 -55.40 -46.86
C SER A 378 30.60 -54.02 -46.18
N GLY A 379 31.82 -53.61 -45.83
CA GLY A 379 32.11 -52.32 -45.19
C GLY A 379 32.03 -51.12 -46.15
N TYR A 380 32.06 -49.92 -45.57
CA TYR A 380 33.01 -48.84 -45.89
C TYR A 380 32.91 -47.77 -44.78
N ASN A 381 34.06 -47.23 -44.45
CA ASN A 381 34.34 -46.27 -43.39
C ASN A 381 34.24 -44.83 -43.93
N TYR A 382 33.59 -43.89 -43.23
CA TYR A 382 33.91 -42.45 -43.33
C TYR A 382 33.47 -41.70 -42.07
N ASP A 383 34.44 -41.04 -41.45
CA ASP A 383 34.30 -39.98 -40.45
C ASP A 383 33.55 -38.76 -41.03
N TYR A 384 32.64 -38.15 -40.26
CA TYR A 384 32.58 -36.69 -40.17
C TYR A 384 31.78 -36.20 -38.95
N SER A 385 32.39 -35.26 -38.25
CA SER A 385 31.86 -34.33 -37.25
C SER A 385 30.61 -33.58 -37.71
N GLY A 386 29.73 -33.19 -36.78
CA GLY A 386 28.75 -32.15 -37.07
C GLY A 386 27.71 -31.94 -35.98
N SER A 387 27.97 -30.99 -35.10
CA SER A 387 26.96 -30.23 -34.36
C SER A 387 25.97 -29.57 -35.31
N TYR A 388 24.67 -29.59 -35.02
CA TYR A 388 23.74 -28.52 -35.41
C TYR A 388 22.53 -28.49 -34.47
N ASP A 389 22.31 -27.31 -33.89
CA ASP A 389 20.99 -26.75 -33.56
C ASP A 389 20.08 -26.74 -34.80
N TYR A 390 18.76 -26.74 -34.57
CA TYR A 390 17.77 -25.79 -35.12
C TYR A 390 16.35 -26.41 -35.17
N ASP A 391 15.44 -25.81 -34.39
CA ASP A 391 14.33 -24.98 -34.88
C ASP A 391 12.99 -25.56 -35.42
N TYR A 392 12.00 -24.67 -35.25
CA TYR A 392 10.68 -24.48 -35.90
C TYR A 392 9.47 -25.40 -35.62
N GLY A 393 8.41 -24.73 -35.12
CA GLY A 393 7.18 -24.35 -35.85
C GLY A 393 6.31 -25.48 -36.43
N TYR A 394 4.97 -25.43 -36.47
CA TYR A 394 4.11 -24.34 -36.97
C TYR A 394 2.60 -24.64 -36.68
N ASP A 395 1.81 -23.56 -36.55
CA ASP A 395 0.40 -23.28 -36.94
C ASP A 395 -0.77 -24.28 -36.86
N SER A 396 -1.95 -23.77 -36.45
CA SER A 396 -2.97 -23.16 -37.35
C SER A 396 -4.32 -22.92 -36.64
N GLY A 397 -4.89 -21.70 -36.71
CA GLY A 397 -6.14 -21.34 -37.44
C GLY A 397 -7.38 -21.33 -36.52
N SER A 398 -8.39 -20.45 -36.58
CA SER A 398 -8.88 -19.44 -37.55
C SER A 398 -10.02 -18.63 -36.86
N SER A 399 -10.33 -17.40 -37.29
CA SER A 399 -11.52 -16.63 -36.86
C SER A 399 -12.20 -15.93 -38.05
N TRP A 400 -13.53 -15.89 -38.00
CA TRP A 400 -14.47 -15.32 -38.97
C TRP A 400 -14.85 -13.87 -38.65
N ASP A 401 -15.36 -13.18 -39.67
CA ASP A 401 -15.65 -11.75 -39.79
C ASP A 401 -16.95 -11.22 -39.12
N SER A 402 -16.86 -9.93 -38.75
CA SER A 402 -17.86 -8.83 -38.80
C SER A 402 -19.09 -8.86 -37.88
N TRP A 403 -19.38 -7.70 -37.24
CA TRP A 403 -20.53 -6.81 -37.51
C TRP A 403 -20.41 -5.52 -36.66
N ASP A 404 -20.56 -4.38 -37.32
CA ASP A 404 -20.58 -3.01 -36.76
C ASP A 404 -21.85 -2.71 -35.95
N SER A 405 -21.71 -1.94 -34.86
CA SER A 405 -22.74 -1.03 -34.34
C SER A 405 -22.11 -0.03 -33.36
N GLY A 406 -22.25 1.25 -33.66
CA GLY A 406 -21.60 2.36 -32.95
C GLY A 406 -22.06 2.56 -31.50
N GLY A 407 -21.12 3.03 -30.68
CA GLY A 407 -21.32 3.48 -29.32
C GLY A 407 -20.17 4.41 -28.94
N TYR A 408 -20.53 5.57 -28.38
CA TYR A 408 -19.67 6.71 -28.07
C TYR A 408 -18.49 6.33 -27.16
N ASP A 409 -17.28 6.58 -27.63
CA ASP A 409 -16.03 6.25 -26.95
C ASP A 409 -15.61 7.39 -26.01
N TYR A 410 -15.80 7.19 -24.71
CA TYR A 410 -15.10 7.97 -23.69
C TYR A 410 -13.86 7.18 -23.30
N SER A 411 -12.74 7.48 -23.96
CA SER A 411 -11.43 6.94 -23.61
C SER A 411 -10.96 7.53 -22.28
N TYR A 412 -11.17 6.79 -21.20
CA TYR A 412 -10.40 6.96 -19.97
C TYR A 412 -9.06 6.27 -20.16
N ASP A 413 -7.99 7.06 -20.18
CA ASP A 413 -6.61 6.59 -20.10
C ASP A 413 -6.40 5.97 -18.71
N SER A 414 -6.58 4.65 -18.61
CA SER A 414 -6.33 3.87 -17.39
C SER A 414 -4.83 3.68 -17.25
N SER A 415 -4.17 4.62 -16.59
CA SER A 415 -2.88 4.33 -15.97
C SER A 415 -3.14 3.31 -14.85
N ASP A 416 -2.85 2.04 -15.14
CA ASP A 416 -2.90 0.93 -14.18
C ASP A 416 -1.98 1.21 -12.98
N TYR A 417 -2.54 1.81 -11.94
CA TYR A 417 -1.92 1.86 -10.63
C TYR A 417 -2.17 0.51 -9.95
N ASP A 418 -1.13 -0.31 -9.88
CA ASP A 418 -1.13 -1.59 -9.17
C ASP A 418 -1.28 -1.33 -7.65
N TYR A 419 -2.53 -1.18 -7.21
CA TYR A 419 -2.94 -1.30 -5.81
C TYR A 419 -2.86 -2.78 -5.41
N GLY A 420 -1.63 -3.31 -5.37
CA GLY A 420 -1.36 -4.72 -5.12
C GLY A 420 -2.07 -5.24 -3.87
N GLY A 421 -2.46 -6.52 -3.91
CA GLY A 421 -3.21 -7.20 -2.86
C GLY A 421 -2.45 -7.32 -1.54
N TYR A 422 -2.57 -6.31 -0.68
CA TYR A 422 -2.05 -6.34 0.69
C TYR A 422 -3.17 -6.55 1.68
N ASP A 423 -3.16 -7.65 2.41
CA ASP A 423 -4.02 -7.88 3.56
C ASP A 423 -3.85 -6.72 4.56
N TYR A 424 -4.85 -5.86 4.61
CA TYR A 424 -4.84 -4.63 5.38
C TYR A 424 -5.23 -5.07 6.79
N GLY A 425 -4.36 -4.86 7.77
CA GLY A 425 -4.63 -5.17 9.17
C GLY A 425 -5.71 -4.28 9.80
N TYR A 426 -6.74 -3.91 9.03
CA TYR A 426 -8.02 -3.51 9.59
C TYR A 426 -8.67 -4.80 10.09
N ASP A 427 -8.53 -5.02 11.40
CA ASP A 427 -9.36 -6.00 12.08
C ASP A 427 -10.77 -5.41 12.17
N TRP A 428 -11.58 -5.59 11.12
CA TRP A 428 -13.01 -5.24 11.10
C TRP A 428 -13.85 -6.22 11.94
N GLY A 429 -13.22 -6.84 12.95
CA GLY A 429 -13.80 -7.79 13.88
C GLY A 429 -14.88 -7.12 14.72
N GLY A 430 -16.12 -7.28 14.28
CA GLY A 430 -17.31 -7.12 15.12
C GLY A 430 -17.88 -8.50 15.39
N ASP A 431 -17.56 -9.07 16.55
CA ASP A 431 -18.40 -10.07 17.19
C ASP A 431 -19.77 -9.42 17.45
N TRP A 432 -20.83 -10.04 16.90
CA TRP A 432 -22.17 -10.06 17.48
C TRP A 432 -22.77 -11.44 17.30
#